data_AF-A0A0C1H347-F1
#
_entry.id   AF-A0A0C1H347-F1
#
_cell.length_a   1.000
_cell.length_b   1.000
_cell.length_c   1.000
_cell.angle_alpha   90.00
_cell.angle_beta   90.00
_cell.angle_gamma   90.00
#
_symmetry.space_group_name_H-M   'P 1'
#
loop_
_entity.id
_entity.type
_entity.pdbx_description
1 polymer ?
#
loop_
_entity_poly.entity_id
_entity_poly.type
_entity_poly.pdbx_seq_one_letter_code
_entity_poly.pdbx_strand_id
1 'polypeptide(L)' 'MEFREMKSLSKALAVALAYLETRSENCTEDDDLRAMEDAAAYLNSATQEERAAMAEAFRELSKPELIEGFGLDVLRN' A
#
# COMPACT_ATOMS: atom_id res chain seq x y z
N MET A 1 -16.31 10.69 -18.94
CA MET A 1 -15.15 9.91 -18.48
C MET A 1 -14.98 10.26 -17.01
N GLU A 2 -15.56 9.46 -16.12
CA GLU A 2 -15.40 9.70 -14.69
C GLU A 2 -13.98 9.26 -14.32
N PHE A 3 -13.13 10.21 -13.95
CA PHE A 3 -11.91 9.89 -13.24
C PHE A 3 -12.36 9.33 -11.89
N ARG A 4 -12.34 8.00 -11.71
CA ARG A 4 -12.43 7.43 -10.36
C ARG A 4 -11.23 7.95 -9.60
N GLU A 5 -11.48 8.76 -8.57
CA GLU A 5 -10.41 9.31 -7.75
C GLU A 5 -9.69 8.14 -7.07
N MET A 6 -8.44 7.86 -7.46
CA MET A 6 -7.56 6.87 -6.84
C MET A 6 -7.02 7.36 -5.49
N LYS A 7 -7.91 7.89 -4.66
CA LYS A 7 -7.58 8.68 -3.47
C LYS A 7 -6.90 7.81 -2.42
N SER A 8 -7.33 6.57 -2.27
CA SER A 8 -6.79 5.65 -1.25
C SER A 8 -5.42 5.12 -1.67
N LEU A 9 -5.24 4.77 -2.95
CA LEU A 9 -3.92 4.40 -3.48
C LEU A 9 -2.92 5.54 -3.38
N SER A 10 -3.34 6.74 -3.79
CA SER A 10 -2.47 7.92 -3.75
C SER A 10 -2.01 8.24 -2.33
N LYS A 11 -2.90 8.07 -1.33
CA LYS A 11 -2.54 8.24 0.08
C LYS A 11 -1.60 7.17 0.60
N ALA A 12 -1.85 5.90 0.28
CA ALA A 12 -0.96 4.81 0.66
C ALA A 12 0.47 5.04 0.11
N LEU A 13 0.57 5.44 -1.15
CA LEU A 13 1.85 5.78 -1.78
C LEU A 13 2.49 7.02 -1.12
N ALA A 14 1.71 8.07 -0.87
CA ALA A 14 2.23 9.29 -0.24
C ALA A 14 2.80 9.01 1.16
N VAL A 15 2.16 8.13 1.95
CA VAL A 15 2.68 7.69 3.25
C VAL A 15 4.01 6.96 3.10
N ALA A 16 4.07 5.98 2.18
CA ALA A 16 5.30 5.22 1.95
C ALA A 16 6.46 6.14 1.52
N LEU A 17 6.21 7.10 0.61
CA LEU A 17 7.21 8.05 0.16
C LEU A 17 7.63 9.02 1.27
N ALA A 18 6.68 9.56 2.04
CA ALA A 18 6.98 10.45 3.17
C ALA A 18 7.81 9.74 4.24
N TYR A 19 7.56 8.45 4.47
CA TYR A 19 8.40 7.64 5.34
C TYR A 19 9.82 7.48 4.78
N LEU A 20 9.96 7.12 3.50
CA LEU A 20 11.27 6.98 2.86
C LEU A 20 12.11 8.27 2.90
N GLU A 21 11.48 9.45 2.82
CA GLU A 21 12.16 10.74 2.95
C GLU A 21 12.71 10.99 4.36
N THR A 22 12.06 10.45 5.38
CA THR A 22 12.45 10.64 6.79
C THR A 22 13.24 9.47 7.37
N ARG A 23 13.26 8.33 6.67
CA ARG A 23 13.97 7.12 7.07
C ARG A 23 15.48 7.38 7.16
N SER A 24 16.05 7.11 8.33
CA SER A 24 17.47 7.29 8.63
C SER A 24 18.00 6.12 9.46
N GLU A 25 19.29 6.12 9.78
CA GLU A 25 19.91 5.10 10.65
C GLU A 25 19.31 5.04 12.07
N ASN A 26 18.58 6.09 12.48
CA ASN A 26 17.90 6.15 13.77
C ASN A 26 16.48 5.55 13.75
N CYS A 27 15.95 5.20 12.57
CA CYS A 27 14.66 4.53 12.47
C CYS A 27 14.79 3.06 12.88
N THR A 28 13.79 2.58 13.60
CA THR A 28 13.72 1.20 14.10
C THR A 28 12.86 0.33 13.18
N GLU A 29 12.92 -0.98 13.39
CA GLU A 29 12.00 -1.92 12.73
C GLU A 29 10.53 -1.61 13.05
N ASP A 30 10.23 -1.09 14.25
CA ASP A 30 8.88 -0.65 14.64
C ASP A 30 8.42 0.57 13.82
N ASP A 31 9.34 1.48 13.48
CA ASP A 31 9.03 2.63 12.61
C ASP A 31 8.76 2.18 11.17
N ASP A 32 9.58 1.23 10.66
CA ASP A 32 9.39 0.60 9.35
C ASP A 32 8.01 -0.11 9.30
N LEU A 33 7.66 -0.87 10.34
CA LEU A 33 6.39 -1.58 10.44
C LEU A 33 5.20 -0.61 10.51
N ARG A 34 5.31 0.45 11.31
CA ARG A 34 4.24 1.45 11.46
C ARG A 34 3.93 2.14 10.14
N ALA A 35 4.95 2.50 9.36
CA ALA A 35 4.76 3.08 8.03
C ALA A 35 4.04 2.12 7.08
N MET A 36 4.36 0.82 7.15
CA MET A 36 3.65 -0.20 6.39
C MET A 36 2.19 -0.36 6.84
N GLU A 37 1.92 -0.37 8.14
CA GLU A 37 0.57 -0.44 8.70
C GLU A 37 -0.29 0.76 8.30
N ASP A 38 0.28 1.97 8.33
CA ASP A 38 -0.40 3.19 7.90
C ASP A 38 -0.75 3.14 6.41
N ALA A 39 0.20 2.70 5.56
CA ALA A 39 -0.07 2.50 4.13
C ALA A 39 -1.15 1.42 3.90
N ALA A 40 -1.10 0.32 4.66
CA ALA A 40 -2.10 -0.75 4.60
C ALA A 40 -3.49 -0.27 5.02
N ALA A 41 -3.59 0.62 6.01
CA ALA A 41 -4.87 1.19 6.44
C ALA A 41 -5.56 1.96 5.30
N TYR A 42 -4.80 2.73 4.51
CA TYR A 42 -5.35 3.40 3.33
C TYR A 42 -5.78 2.40 2.25
N LEU A 43 -4.98 1.37 1.99
CA LEU A 43 -5.33 0.32 1.02
C LEU A 43 -6.56 -0.49 1.43
N ASN A 44 -6.76 -0.75 2.73
CA ASN A 44 -7.96 -1.41 3.24
C ASN A 44 -9.23 -0.56 3.06
N SER A 45 -9.09 0.76 3.04
CA SER A 45 -10.20 1.69 2.73
C SER A 45 -10.39 1.91 1.23
N ALA A 46 -9.52 1.35 0.38
CA ALA A 46 -9.60 1.51 -1.06
C ALA A 46 -10.71 0.65 -1.68
N THR A 47 -11.19 1.08 -2.83
CA THR A 47 -12.17 0.33 -3.62
C THR A 47 -11.59 -1.02 -4.08
N GLN A 48 -12.46 -1.97 -4.44
CA GLN A 48 -12.02 -3.28 -4.95
C GLN A 48 -11.14 -3.15 -6.19
N GLU A 49 -11.43 -2.20 -7.09
CA GLU A 49 -10.62 -1.92 -8.27
C GLU A 49 -9.24 -1.37 -7.91
N GLU A 50 -9.16 -0.45 -6.95
CA GLU A 50 -7.89 0.08 -6.46
C GLU A 50 -7.03 -1.01 -5.81
N ARG A 51 -7.65 -1.88 -4.98
CA ARG A 51 -6.96 -3.01 -4.36
C ARG A 51 -6.48 -4.02 -5.41
N ALA A 52 -7.29 -4.30 -6.43
CA ALA A 52 -6.92 -5.19 -7.53
C ALA A 52 -5.75 -4.62 -8.35
N ALA A 53 -5.78 -3.33 -8.68
CA ALA A 53 -4.71 -2.64 -9.38
C ALA A 53 -3.38 -2.68 -8.60
N MET A 54 -3.43 -2.49 -7.27
CA MET A 54 -2.24 -2.60 -6.43
C MET A 54 -1.70 -4.03 -6.37
N ALA A 55 -2.59 -5.03 -6.25
CA ALA A 55 -2.20 -6.44 -6.26
C ALA A 55 -1.56 -6.84 -7.59
N GLU A 56 -2.10 -6.37 -8.71
CA GLU A 56 -1.51 -6.57 -10.04
C GLU A 56 -0.12 -5.94 -10.15
N ALA A 57 0.04 -4.68 -9.72
CA ALA A 57 1.34 -4.01 -9.70
C ALA A 57 2.39 -4.79 -8.88
N PHE A 58 2.01 -5.35 -7.72
CA PHE A 58 2.93 -6.20 -6.94
C PHE A 58 3.32 -7.49 -7.67
N ARG A 59 2.41 -8.11 -8.43
CA ARG A 59 2.75 -9.28 -9.27
C ARG A 59 3.73 -8.91 -10.38
N GLU A 60 3.49 -7.79 -11.07
CA GLU A 60 4.34 -7.31 -12.15
C GLU A 60 5.75 -6.97 -11.66
N LEU A 61 5.87 -6.43 -10.44
CA LEU A 61 7.16 -6.14 -9.79
C LEU A 61 7.83 -7.38 -9.18
N SER A 62 7.27 -8.58 -9.35
CA SER A 62 7.76 -9.82 -8.73
C SER A 62 7.86 -9.72 -7.20
N LYS A 63 6.87 -9.07 -6.58
CA LYS A 63 6.69 -8.92 -5.13
C LYS A 63 5.34 -9.49 -4.63
N PRO A 64 4.95 -10.73 -5.02
CA PRO A 64 3.67 -11.29 -4.66
C PRO A 64 3.47 -11.44 -3.13
N GLU A 65 4.55 -11.57 -2.36
CA GLU A 65 4.52 -11.65 -0.90
C GLU A 65 3.91 -10.41 -0.24
N LEU A 66 3.99 -9.25 -0.90
CA LEU A 66 3.42 -8.00 -0.40
C LEU A 66 1.89 -7.97 -0.55
N ILE A 67 1.31 -8.81 -1.41
CA ILE A 67 -0.16 -8.88 -1.59
C ILE A 67 -0.81 -9.37 -0.28
N GLU A 68 -0.28 -10.45 0.30
CA GLU A 68 -0.74 -10.96 1.60
C GLU A 68 -0.39 -9.97 2.73
N GLY A 69 0.83 -9.41 2.71
CA GLY A 69 1.30 -8.45 3.72
C GLY A 69 0.43 -7.19 3.83
N PHE A 70 -0.15 -6.73 2.71
CA PHE A 70 -1.08 -5.60 2.68
C PHE A 70 -2.57 -6.00 2.72
N GLY A 71 -2.90 -7.30 2.85
CA GLY A 71 -4.28 -7.78 2.86
C GLY A 71 -5.02 -7.53 1.54
N LEU A 72 -4.30 -7.55 0.42
CA LEU A 72 -4.82 -7.27 -0.92
C LEU A 72 -5.36 -8.52 -1.64
N ASP A 73 -5.55 -9.62 -0.94
CA ASP A 73 -6.14 -10.83 -1.50
C ASP A 73 -7.57 -10.56 -2.00
N VAL A 74 -7.67 -10.36 -3.31
CA VAL A 74 -8.92 -10.09 -4.04
C VAL A 74 -9.91 -11.26 -3.96
N LEU A 75 -9.47 -12.42 -3.45
CA LEU A 75 -10.27 -13.64 -3.29
C LEU A 75 -10.94 -13.76 -1.91
N ARG A 76 -10.72 -12.82 -0.98
CA ARG A 76 -11.42 -12.75 0.31
C ARG A 76 -12.41 -11.58 0.28
N ASN A 77 -13.67 -11.94 0.01
CA ASN A 77 -14.91 -11.15 -0.13
C ASN A 77 -15.27 -10.73 -1.57
#